data_AF-A0A3B6SQ08-F1
#
_entry.id   AF-A0A3B6SQ08-F1
#
_cell.length_a   1.000
_cell.length_b   1.000
_cell.length_c   1.000
_cell.angle_alpha   90.00
_cell.angle_beta   90.00
_cell.angle_gamma   90.00
#
_symmetry.space_group_name_H-M   'P 1'
#
loop_
_entity.id
_entity.type
_entity.pdbx_description
1 polymer ?
#
loop_
_entity_poly.entity_id
_entity_poly.type
_entity_poly.pdbx_seq_one_letter_code
_entity_poly.pdbx_strand_id
1 'polypeptide(L)'
;MRTMALLLLVSLLAAATSNTSDNVHNERSEEETRRIFLEWKAELGKTYSSLAEEERAYDMFKHRLHDIDQWWHKSGYSAWSWDRERSEEETRRIFAEWMATNDKIYSSIDHEEHRYAIFKDALRQVDRNNAGYALGVDTNHQGINGFTDLSLEEFNVVCSGFIPEGFEPSPADLRRDAEIQERLRLVYAPPSLWAH
;
A
#
# COMPACT_ATOMS: atom_id res chain seq x y z
N MET A 1 66.56 15.95 -36.22
CA MET A 1 66.15 17.36 -36.36
C MET A 1 64.79 17.42 -37.04
N ARG A 2 63.75 17.84 -36.31
CA ARG A 2 62.63 18.70 -36.75
C ARG A 2 61.63 18.79 -35.59
N THR A 3 61.73 19.92 -34.90
CA THR A 3 60.75 20.51 -33.99
C THR A 3 59.39 20.62 -34.67
N MET A 4 58.29 20.35 -33.96
CA MET A 4 57.08 21.16 -34.08
C MET A 4 56.41 21.28 -32.72
N ALA A 5 56.42 22.52 -32.23
CA ALA A 5 55.64 23.02 -31.12
C ALA A 5 54.16 23.10 -31.54
N LEU A 6 53.25 22.85 -30.61
CA LEU A 6 51.88 23.34 -30.67
C LEU A 6 51.55 23.96 -29.31
N LEU A 7 51.38 25.28 -29.35
CA LEU A 7 50.99 26.16 -28.25
C LEU A 7 49.47 26.09 -28.03
N LEU A 8 49.12 25.95 -26.74
CA LEU A 8 48.02 26.57 -25.99
C LEU A 8 46.77 27.05 -26.73
N LEU A 9 45.60 26.63 -26.23
CA LEU A 9 44.59 27.58 -25.77
C LEU A 9 43.84 27.04 -24.54
N VAL A 10 43.95 27.82 -23.47
CA VAL A 10 43.27 27.70 -22.18
C VAL A 10 41.84 28.19 -22.34
N SER A 11 40.86 27.51 -21.74
CA SER A 11 39.70 28.17 -21.13
C SER A 11 39.12 27.29 -20.02
N LEU A 12 39.42 27.74 -18.81
CA LEU A 12 38.87 27.31 -17.53
C LEU A 12 37.43 27.82 -17.44
N LEU A 13 36.45 26.98 -17.09
CA LEU A 13 35.27 27.43 -16.35
C LEU A 13 34.80 26.30 -15.44
N ALA A 14 34.74 26.65 -14.16
CA ALA A 14 34.45 25.77 -13.04
C ALA A 14 32.94 25.61 -12.82
N ALA A 15 32.60 24.44 -12.26
CA ALA A 15 31.51 24.19 -11.32
C ALA A 15 30.09 24.63 -11.71
N ALA A 16 29.26 23.62 -11.99
CA ALA A 16 28.00 23.48 -11.28
C ALA A 16 27.67 21.99 -11.16
N THR A 17 27.82 21.48 -9.94
CA THR A 17 27.09 20.31 -9.48
C THR A 17 25.60 20.60 -9.61
N SER A 18 24.91 19.85 -10.46
CA SER A 18 23.62 19.31 -10.08
C SER A 18 23.62 17.85 -10.49
N ASN A 19 24.18 17.01 -9.60
CA ASN A 19 23.60 15.69 -9.42
C ASN A 19 22.18 15.95 -8.90
N THR A 20 21.28 16.31 -9.82
CA THR A 20 19.86 16.09 -9.59
C THR A 20 19.79 14.58 -9.51
N SER A 21 19.55 14.09 -8.30
CA SER A 21 19.01 12.76 -8.11
C SER A 21 17.68 12.77 -8.86
N ASP A 22 17.74 12.53 -10.17
CA ASP A 22 16.58 12.29 -11.02
C ASP A 22 15.99 11.00 -10.49
N ASN A 23 15.15 11.14 -9.47
CA ASN A 23 14.21 10.14 -9.08
C ASN A 23 13.26 10.04 -10.27
N VAL A 24 13.64 9.22 -11.25
CA VAL A 24 12.79 8.74 -12.32
C VAL A 24 11.70 7.93 -11.63
N HIS A 25 10.74 8.64 -11.03
CA HIS A 25 9.46 8.08 -10.70
C HIS A 25 8.88 7.63 -12.03
N ASN A 26 8.84 6.32 -12.23
CA ASN A 26 8.35 5.70 -13.44
C ASN A 26 6.84 5.96 -13.52
N GLU A 27 6.45 7.13 -14.02
CA GLU A 27 5.05 7.47 -14.26
C GLU A 27 4.45 6.44 -15.22
N ARG A 28 3.26 5.94 -14.88
CA ARG A 28 2.54 5.00 -15.74
C ARG A 28 2.30 5.62 -17.11
N SER A 29 2.37 4.79 -18.14
CA SER A 29 2.04 5.25 -19.49
C SER A 29 0.59 5.73 -19.59
N GLU A 30 0.32 6.61 -20.56
CA GLU A 30 -1.04 7.08 -20.83
C GLU A 30 -1.95 5.89 -21.22
N GLU A 31 -1.42 4.93 -21.98
CA GLU A 31 -2.14 3.71 -22.37
C GLU A 31 -2.52 2.86 -21.16
N GLU A 32 -1.59 2.71 -20.21
CA GLU A 32 -1.82 1.97 -18.97
C GLU A 32 -2.85 2.67 -18.07
N THR A 33 -2.70 3.98 -17.86
CA THR A 33 -3.65 4.75 -17.03
C THR A 33 -5.04 4.79 -17.65
N ARG A 34 -5.17 4.88 -18.99
CA ARG A 34 -6.46 4.73 -19.70
C ARG A 34 -7.07 3.36 -19.49
N ARG A 35 -6.27 2.29 -19.60
CA ARG A 35 -6.75 0.92 -19.38
C ARG A 35 -7.35 0.78 -17.98
N ILE A 36 -6.61 1.19 -16.95
CA ILE A 36 -7.04 1.12 -15.56
C ILE A 36 -8.30 1.97 -15.33
N PHE A 37 -8.33 3.20 -15.88
CA PHE A 37 -9.51 4.06 -15.79
C PHE A 37 -10.76 3.37 -16.34
N LEU A 38 -10.68 2.78 -17.53
CA LEU A 38 -11.80 2.09 -18.17
C LEU A 38 -12.24 0.86 -17.38
N GLU A 39 -11.29 0.10 -16.84
CA GLU A 39 -11.56 -1.08 -16.02
C GLU A 39 -12.28 -0.73 -14.72
N TRP A 40 -11.76 0.24 -13.95
CA TRP A 40 -12.38 0.69 -12.70
C TRP A 40 -13.72 1.36 -12.94
N LYS A 41 -13.84 2.12 -14.04
CA LYS A 41 -15.12 2.72 -14.45
C LYS A 41 -16.16 1.64 -14.69
N ALA A 42 -15.79 0.56 -15.37
CA ALA A 42 -16.68 -0.57 -15.64
C ALA A 42 -17.03 -1.35 -14.37
N GLU A 43 -16.06 -1.61 -13.50
CA GLU A 43 -16.28 -2.34 -12.23
C GLU A 43 -17.21 -1.61 -11.28
N LEU A 44 -17.03 -0.29 -11.12
CA LEU A 44 -17.86 0.54 -10.24
C LEU A 44 -19.14 1.07 -10.93
N GLY A 45 -19.38 0.68 -12.18
CA GLY A 45 -20.56 1.12 -12.94
C GLY A 45 -20.65 2.65 -13.11
N LYS A 46 -19.51 3.35 -13.13
CA LYS A 46 -19.45 4.80 -13.23
C LYS A 46 -19.72 5.24 -14.67
N THR A 47 -20.59 6.22 -14.84
CA THR A 47 -20.91 6.82 -16.15
C THR A 47 -20.75 8.33 -16.11
N TYR A 48 -20.46 8.95 -17.25
CA TYR A 48 -20.34 10.39 -17.41
C TYR A 48 -21.40 10.91 -18.38
N SER A 49 -21.85 12.14 -18.19
CA SER A 49 -22.91 12.75 -19.01
C SER A 49 -22.44 13.13 -20.42
N SER A 50 -21.13 13.24 -20.64
CA SER A 50 -20.53 13.58 -21.93
C SER A 50 -19.07 13.15 -22.03
N LEU A 51 -18.55 13.06 -23.25
CA LEU A 51 -17.12 12.79 -23.50
C LEU A 51 -16.21 13.86 -22.87
N ALA A 52 -16.62 15.13 -22.89
CA ALA A 52 -15.84 16.21 -22.29
C ALA A 52 -15.81 16.15 -20.75
N GLU A 53 -16.86 15.63 -20.12
CA GLU A 53 -16.83 15.34 -18.68
C GLU A 53 -15.94 14.14 -18.38
N GLU A 54 -16.04 13.07 -19.17
CA GLU A 54 -15.22 11.87 -19.02
C GLU A 54 -13.72 12.19 -19.13
N GLU A 55 -13.33 13.02 -20.09
CA GLU A 55 -11.93 13.45 -20.22
C GLU A 55 -11.45 14.24 -18.99
N ARG A 56 -12.25 15.17 -18.44
CA ARG A 56 -11.90 15.86 -17.19
C ARG A 56 -11.82 14.92 -16.00
N ALA A 57 -12.71 13.93 -15.94
CA ALA A 57 -12.70 12.93 -14.89
C ALA A 57 -11.46 12.03 -14.99
N TYR A 58 -11.02 11.72 -16.21
CA TYR A 58 -9.78 10.99 -16.45
C TYR A 58 -8.54 11.79 -16.04
N ASP A 59 -8.48 13.11 -16.31
CA ASP A 59 -7.38 13.95 -15.82
C ASP A 59 -7.29 13.95 -14.30
N MET A 60 -8.44 14.07 -13.61
CA MET A 60 -8.52 13.98 -12.16
C MET A 60 -8.14 12.58 -11.65
N PHE A 61 -8.56 11.54 -12.36
CA PHE A 61 -8.20 10.16 -12.07
C PHE A 61 -6.69 9.96 -12.13
N LYS A 62 -5.99 10.47 -13.15
CA LYS A 62 -4.53 10.37 -13.26
C LYS A 62 -3.84 10.99 -12.05
N HIS A 63 -4.28 12.17 -11.62
CA HIS A 63 -3.73 12.83 -10.43
C HIS A 63 -3.90 11.95 -9.18
N ARG A 64 -5.10 11.45 -8.94
CA ARG A 64 -5.38 10.64 -7.74
C ARG A 64 -4.69 9.27 -7.78
N LEU A 65 -4.58 8.69 -8.97
CA LEU A 65 -3.83 7.46 -9.17
C LEU A 65 -2.35 7.68 -8.83
N HIS A 66 -1.77 8.79 -9.29
CA HIS A 66 -0.42 9.19 -8.90
C HIS A 66 -0.28 9.38 -7.38
N ASP A 67 -1.28 9.95 -6.69
CA ASP A 67 -1.24 10.10 -5.22
C ASP A 67 -1.20 8.74 -4.50
N ILE A 68 -2.08 7.81 -4.92
CA ILE A 68 -2.10 6.43 -4.41
C ILE A 68 -0.72 5.81 -4.61
N ASP A 69 -0.25 5.85 -5.84
CA ASP A 69 1.02 5.30 -6.29
C ASP A 69 2.18 5.85 -5.43
N GLN A 70 2.34 7.16 -5.35
CA GLN A 70 3.39 7.79 -4.55
C GLN A 70 3.34 7.41 -3.07
N TRP A 71 2.14 7.22 -2.52
CA TRP A 71 1.98 6.78 -1.13
C TRP A 71 2.52 5.36 -0.93
N TRP A 72 2.20 4.42 -1.82
CA TRP A 72 2.71 3.04 -1.75
C TRP A 72 4.24 2.98 -1.82
N HIS A 73 4.85 3.77 -2.71
CA HIS A 73 6.30 3.88 -2.79
C HIS A 73 6.91 4.40 -1.49
N LYS A 74 6.35 5.48 -0.91
CA LYS A 74 6.84 6.07 0.35
C LYS A 74 6.70 5.11 1.53
N SER A 75 5.70 4.23 1.52
CA SER A 75 5.50 3.19 2.53
C SER A 75 6.43 1.97 2.35
N GLY A 76 7.30 1.98 1.33
CA GLY A 76 8.33 0.95 1.12
C GLY A 76 7.92 -0.21 0.21
N TYR A 77 6.76 -0.14 -0.45
CA TYR A 77 6.26 -1.22 -1.30
C TYR A 77 6.72 -1.09 -2.75
N SER A 78 7.22 -2.19 -3.29
CA SER A 78 7.84 -2.28 -4.63
C SER A 78 7.01 -3.08 -5.63
N ALA A 79 5.93 -3.71 -5.19
CA ALA A 79 4.99 -4.43 -6.04
C ALA A 79 4.00 -3.46 -6.69
N TRP A 80 4.16 -3.29 -8.00
CA TRP A 80 3.39 -2.38 -8.84
C TRP A 80 2.70 -3.15 -9.94
N SER A 81 1.50 -3.63 -9.66
CA SER A 81 0.47 -3.67 -10.67
C SER A 81 -0.89 -3.64 -9.99
N TRP A 82 -1.83 -2.97 -10.64
CA TRP A 82 -3.22 -3.31 -10.44
C TRP A 82 -3.66 -3.89 -11.77
N ASP A 83 -3.60 -5.21 -11.87
CA ASP A 83 -4.41 -5.96 -12.81
C ASP A 83 -5.69 -6.38 -12.07
N ARG A 84 -6.80 -6.49 -12.82
CA ARG A 84 -8.08 -6.92 -12.25
C ARG A 84 -7.87 -8.23 -11.50
N GLU A 85 -8.16 -8.22 -10.19
CA GLU A 85 -7.84 -9.31 -9.27
C GLU A 85 -6.36 -9.72 -9.36
N ARG A 86 -5.51 -8.98 -8.64
CA ARG A 86 -4.09 -9.31 -8.45
C ARG A 86 -3.87 -10.81 -8.34
N SER A 87 -2.87 -11.31 -9.06
CA SER A 87 -2.57 -12.73 -9.04
C SER A 87 -2.19 -13.19 -7.63
N GLU A 88 -2.28 -14.51 -7.39
CA GLU A 88 -1.81 -15.08 -6.14
C GLU A 88 -0.33 -14.73 -5.92
N GLU A 89 0.50 -14.84 -6.95
CA GLU A 89 1.94 -14.54 -6.89
C GLU A 89 2.19 -13.07 -6.50
N GLU A 90 1.41 -12.15 -7.06
CA GLU A 90 1.55 -10.73 -6.76
C GLU A 90 1.13 -10.42 -5.31
N THR A 91 -0.04 -10.91 -4.89
CA THR A 91 -0.51 -10.70 -3.51
C THR A 91 0.41 -11.34 -2.48
N ARG A 92 1.03 -12.48 -2.80
CA ARG A 92 2.07 -13.12 -1.96
C ARG A 92 3.33 -12.29 -1.87
N ARG A 93 3.78 -11.68 -2.97
CA ARG A 93 4.92 -10.77 -2.97
C ARG A 93 4.64 -9.53 -2.11
N ILE A 94 3.47 -8.91 -2.27
CA ILE A 94 3.04 -7.77 -1.43
C ILE A 94 3.02 -8.17 0.04
N PHE A 95 2.49 -9.35 0.37
CA PHE A 95 2.45 -9.84 1.74
C PHE A 95 3.86 -10.05 2.32
N ALA A 96 4.79 -10.61 1.56
CA ALA A 96 6.17 -10.79 1.99
C ALA A 96 6.89 -9.44 2.23
N GLU A 97 6.70 -8.46 1.34
CA GLU A 97 7.23 -7.10 1.52
C GLU A 97 6.62 -6.44 2.78
N TRP A 98 5.30 -6.56 2.96
CA TRP A 98 4.58 -6.07 4.13
C TRP A 98 5.04 -6.72 5.44
N MET A 99 5.26 -8.03 5.47
CA MET A 99 5.79 -8.71 6.64
C MET A 99 7.15 -8.16 7.02
N ALA A 100 8.05 -7.99 6.04
CA ALA A 100 9.38 -7.44 6.27
C ALA A 100 9.34 -5.99 6.77
N THR A 101 8.46 -5.15 6.22
CA THR A 101 8.30 -3.75 6.64
C THR A 101 7.70 -3.62 8.04
N ASN A 102 6.89 -4.59 8.49
CA ASN A 102 6.15 -4.52 9.76
C ASN A 102 6.66 -5.54 10.80
N ASP A 103 7.87 -6.07 10.61
CA ASP A 103 8.54 -7.05 11.49
C ASP A 103 7.66 -8.25 11.88
N LYS A 104 6.90 -8.77 10.91
CA LYS A 104 5.96 -9.89 11.15
C LYS A 104 6.67 -11.23 11.06
N ILE A 105 6.42 -12.06 12.06
CA ILE A 105 6.87 -13.45 12.12
C ILE A 105 5.72 -14.29 12.67
N TYR A 106 5.41 -15.40 12.00
CA TYR A 106 4.36 -16.32 12.42
C TYR A 106 4.94 -17.64 12.93
N SER A 107 4.24 -18.24 13.88
CA SER A 107 4.70 -19.44 14.61
C SER A 107 4.66 -20.73 13.78
N SER A 108 3.90 -20.76 12.68
CA SER A 108 3.78 -21.91 11.79
C SER A 108 3.32 -21.49 10.40
N ILE A 109 3.48 -22.39 9.42
CA ILE A 109 2.96 -22.21 8.06
C ILE A 109 1.45 -22.00 8.08
N ASP A 110 0.70 -22.83 8.82
CA ASP A 110 -0.76 -22.70 8.92
C ASP A 110 -1.18 -21.34 9.49
N HIS A 111 -0.42 -20.79 10.44
CA HIS A 111 -0.69 -19.46 10.99
C HIS A 111 -0.38 -18.36 9.97
N GLU A 112 0.73 -18.46 9.24
CA GLU A 112 1.06 -17.53 8.16
C GLU A 112 0.01 -17.56 7.04
N GLU A 113 -0.44 -18.74 6.62
CA GLU A 113 -1.49 -18.90 5.61
C GLU A 113 -2.82 -18.28 6.05
N HIS A 114 -3.20 -18.46 7.32
CA HIS A 114 -4.39 -17.82 7.89
C HIS A 114 -4.27 -16.29 7.85
N ARG A 115 -3.11 -15.74 8.22
CA ARG A 115 -2.84 -14.29 8.24
C ARG A 115 -2.78 -13.71 6.83
N TYR A 116 -2.21 -14.45 5.89
CA TYR A 116 -2.22 -14.10 4.48
C TYR A 116 -3.65 -14.05 3.91
N ALA A 117 -4.53 -14.98 4.27
CA ALA A 117 -5.92 -14.95 3.81
C ALA A 117 -6.64 -13.68 4.26
N ILE A 118 -6.48 -13.29 5.53
CA ILE A 118 -7.05 -12.05 6.07
C ILE A 118 -6.44 -10.82 5.37
N PHE A 119 -5.10 -10.81 5.25
CA PHE A 119 -4.37 -9.75 4.57
C PHE A 119 -4.84 -9.57 3.12
N LYS A 120 -5.04 -10.66 2.39
CA LYS A 120 -5.47 -10.66 1.00
C LYS A 120 -6.86 -10.06 0.85
N ASP A 121 -7.78 -10.37 1.76
CA ASP A 121 -9.12 -9.77 1.77
C ASP A 121 -9.08 -8.27 2.14
N ALA A 122 -8.25 -7.88 3.10
CA ALA A 122 -8.02 -6.47 3.42
C ALA A 122 -7.42 -5.69 2.24
N LEU A 123 -6.44 -6.29 1.54
CA LEU A 123 -5.82 -5.71 0.35
C LEU A 123 -6.85 -5.48 -0.77
N ARG A 124 -7.74 -6.45 -1.00
CA ARG A 124 -8.87 -6.29 -1.96
C ARG A 124 -9.80 -5.15 -1.56
N GLN A 125 -10.03 -4.93 -0.28
CA GLN A 125 -10.87 -3.83 0.20
C GLN A 125 -10.19 -2.46 -0.02
N VAL A 126 -8.89 -2.37 0.27
CA VAL A 126 -8.07 -1.18 -0.01
C VAL A 126 -8.08 -0.86 -1.50
N ASP A 127 -7.92 -1.87 -2.35
CA ASP A 127 -7.96 -1.74 -3.81
C ASP A 127 -9.27 -1.15 -4.31
N ARG A 128 -10.41 -1.70 -3.87
CA ARG A 128 -11.73 -1.20 -4.25
C ARG A 128 -11.96 0.24 -3.80
N ASN A 129 -11.55 0.59 -2.57
CA ASN A 129 -11.65 1.96 -2.07
C ASN A 129 -10.75 2.91 -2.88
N ASN A 130 -9.53 2.49 -3.21
CA ASN A 130 -8.62 3.31 -4.02
C ASN A 130 -9.14 3.50 -5.45
N ALA A 131 -9.82 2.49 -5.99
CA ALA A 131 -10.51 2.62 -7.27
C ALA A 131 -11.64 3.65 -7.22
N GLY A 132 -12.47 3.59 -6.17
CA GLY A 132 -13.51 4.58 -5.94
C GLY A 132 -12.96 5.98 -5.69
N TYR A 133 -11.87 6.12 -4.94
CA TYR A 133 -11.17 7.38 -4.74
C TYR A 133 -10.69 7.98 -6.05
N ALA A 134 -9.96 7.21 -6.87
CA ALA A 134 -9.44 7.69 -8.14
C ALA A 134 -10.57 8.15 -9.07
N LEU A 135 -11.71 7.44 -9.08
CA LEU A 135 -12.91 7.83 -9.83
C LEU A 135 -13.77 8.93 -9.16
N GLY A 136 -13.42 9.37 -7.95
CA GLY A 136 -14.15 10.39 -7.20
C GLY A 136 -15.49 9.92 -6.64
N VAL A 137 -15.63 8.62 -6.43
CA VAL A 137 -16.72 8.00 -5.66
C VAL A 137 -16.42 8.12 -4.17
N ASP A 138 -15.18 7.83 -3.77
CA ASP A 138 -14.71 7.91 -2.39
C ASP A 138 -13.91 9.19 -2.15
N THR A 139 -13.88 9.64 -0.89
CA THR A 139 -13.24 10.90 -0.50
C THR A 139 -11.80 10.73 0.00
N ASN A 140 -11.36 9.50 0.25
CA ASN A 140 -10.01 9.19 0.70
C ASN A 140 -9.44 7.96 -0.02
N HIS A 141 -8.11 7.92 -0.14
CA HIS A 141 -7.40 6.68 -0.46
C HIS A 141 -7.01 5.98 0.85
N GLN A 142 -6.87 4.66 0.77
CA GLN A 142 -6.46 3.78 1.85
C GLN A 142 -5.14 3.09 1.51
N GLY A 143 -4.54 2.50 2.53
CA GLY A 143 -3.33 1.72 2.40
C GLY A 143 -3.22 0.66 3.46
N ILE A 144 -2.40 -0.35 3.19
CA ILE A 144 -2.09 -1.39 4.17
C ILE A 144 -1.20 -0.82 5.28
N ASN A 145 -1.36 -1.36 6.48
CA ASN A 145 -0.70 -0.96 7.72
C ASN A 145 -0.33 -2.18 8.57
N GLY A 146 0.32 -1.98 9.72
CA GLY A 146 0.77 -3.06 10.60
C GLY A 146 -0.30 -3.97 11.19
N PHE A 147 -1.59 -3.72 10.93
CA PHE A 147 -2.73 -4.51 11.38
C PHE A 147 -3.53 -5.12 10.22
N THR A 148 -3.01 -5.12 8.99
CA THR A 148 -3.76 -5.54 7.79
C THR A 148 -4.08 -7.04 7.77
N ASP A 149 -3.34 -7.87 8.50
CA ASP A 149 -3.60 -9.30 8.68
C ASP A 149 -4.51 -9.61 9.89
N LEU A 150 -5.15 -8.60 10.50
CA LEU A 150 -6.12 -8.76 11.58
C LEU A 150 -7.54 -8.70 11.04
N SER A 151 -8.38 -9.63 11.49
CA SER A 151 -9.82 -9.47 11.33
C SER A 151 -10.33 -8.28 12.15
N LEU A 152 -11.53 -7.77 11.85
CA LEU A 152 -12.13 -6.67 12.63
C LEU A 152 -12.26 -7.03 14.13
N GLU A 153 -12.61 -8.28 14.42
CA GLU A 153 -12.70 -8.78 15.79
C GLU A 153 -11.34 -8.75 16.48
N GLU A 154 -10.30 -9.26 15.83
CA GLU A 154 -8.92 -9.24 16.35
C GLU A 154 -8.38 -7.82 16.52
N PHE A 155 -8.64 -6.94 15.56
CA PHE A 155 -8.29 -5.52 15.63
C PHE A 155 -8.94 -4.86 16.84
N ASN A 156 -10.22 -5.13 17.10
CA ASN A 156 -10.91 -4.57 18.25
C ASN A 156 -10.30 -5.06 19.57
N VAL A 157 -9.97 -6.35 19.69
CA VAL A 157 -9.34 -6.88 20.91
C VAL A 157 -7.95 -6.27 21.17
N VAL A 158 -7.17 -6.00 20.11
CA VAL A 158 -5.81 -5.45 20.23
C VAL A 158 -5.79 -3.93 20.40
N CYS A 159 -6.66 -3.22 19.67
CA CYS A 159 -6.58 -1.77 19.52
C CYS A 159 -7.72 -1.02 20.22
N SER A 160 -8.79 -1.70 20.66
CA SER A 160 -9.97 -1.08 21.28
C SER A 160 -10.21 -1.62 22.69
N GLY A 161 -9.79 -0.87 23.70
CA GLY A 161 -10.09 -1.16 25.11
C GLY A 161 -11.37 -0.51 25.62
N PHE A 162 -12.22 0.03 24.75
CA PHE A 162 -13.40 0.79 25.16
C PHE A 162 -14.54 -0.14 25.55
N ILE A 163 -14.87 -0.15 26.84
CA ILE A 163 -16.06 -0.78 27.39
C ILE A 163 -17.03 0.35 27.77
N PRO A 164 -18.21 0.45 27.14
CA PRO A 164 -19.20 1.46 27.49
C PRO A 164 -19.57 1.41 28.98
N GLU A 165 -19.81 2.56 29.59
CA GLU A 165 -20.23 2.63 30.99
C GLU A 165 -21.55 1.86 31.19
N GLY A 166 -21.60 0.97 32.17
CA GLY A 166 -22.74 0.09 32.44
C GLY A 166 -22.81 -1.17 31.55
N PHE A 167 -21.85 -1.38 30.65
CA PHE A 167 -21.68 -2.65 29.94
C PHE A 167 -20.70 -3.55 30.70
N GLU A 168 -21.20 -4.63 31.28
CA GLU A 168 -20.34 -5.69 31.81
C GLU A 168 -20.21 -6.81 30.76
N PRO A 169 -19.01 -7.05 30.20
CA PRO A 169 -18.81 -8.16 29.27
C PRO A 169 -19.11 -9.48 29.95
N SER A 170 -19.78 -10.39 29.24
CA SER A 170 -20.10 -11.69 29.80
C SER A 170 -18.81 -12.51 30.00
N PRO A 171 -18.83 -13.54 30.87
CA PRO A 171 -17.71 -14.47 30.97
C PRO A 171 -17.35 -15.15 29.64
N ALA A 172 -18.29 -15.25 28.68
CA ALA A 172 -18.00 -15.79 27.36
C ALA A 172 -17.21 -14.80 26.50
N ASP A 173 -17.55 -13.51 26.57
CA ASP A 173 -16.85 -12.45 25.85
C ASP A 173 -15.40 -12.35 26.34
N LEU A 174 -15.21 -12.34 27.67
CA LEU A 174 -13.86 -12.34 28.27
C LEU A 174 -13.02 -13.56 27.88
N ARG A 175 -13.63 -14.74 27.77
CA ARG A 175 -12.93 -15.95 27.29
C ARG A 175 -12.51 -15.81 25.84
N ARG A 176 -13.40 -15.28 24.99
CA ARG A 176 -13.14 -15.08 23.57
C ARG A 176 -12.03 -14.05 23.35
N ASP A 177 -12.03 -12.95 24.09
CA ASP A 177 -10.97 -11.96 24.06
C ASP A 177 -9.63 -12.55 24.49
N ALA A 178 -9.62 -13.37 25.55
CA ALA A 178 -8.42 -14.07 26.01
C ALA A 178 -7.87 -15.06 24.96
N GLU A 179 -8.76 -15.82 24.29
CA GLU A 179 -8.38 -16.72 23.20
C GLU A 179 -7.74 -15.97 22.02
N ILE A 180 -8.31 -14.80 21.66
CA ILE A 180 -7.78 -13.94 20.61
C ILE A 180 -6.42 -13.36 21.00
N GLN A 181 -6.29 -12.86 22.23
CA GLN A 181 -5.02 -12.33 22.74
C GLN A 181 -3.93 -13.38 22.72
N GLU A 182 -4.22 -14.61 23.15
CA GLU A 182 -3.24 -15.69 23.15
C GLU A 182 -2.80 -16.06 21.73
N ARG A 183 -3.74 -16.12 20.78
CA ARG A 183 -3.44 -16.36 19.36
C ARG A 183 -2.52 -15.27 18.77
N LEU A 184 -2.70 -14.02 19.19
CA LEU A 184 -1.96 -12.86 18.67
C LEU A 184 -0.67 -12.54 19.45
N ARG A 185 -0.50 -13.09 20.64
CA ARG A 185 0.60 -12.80 21.57
C ARG A 185 1.98 -12.89 20.92
N LEU A 186 2.21 -13.90 20.09
CA LEU A 186 3.52 -14.11 19.45
C LEU A 186 3.79 -13.19 18.25
N VAL A 187 2.73 -12.57 17.70
CA VAL A 187 2.81 -11.74 16.48
C VAL A 187 2.80 -10.24 16.83
N TYR A 188 2.13 -9.87 17.92
CA TYR A 188 1.81 -8.48 18.24
C TYR A 188 2.24 -8.02 19.63
N ALA A 189 2.66 -8.91 20.54
CA ALA A 189 3.14 -8.45 21.84
C ALA A 189 4.56 -7.88 21.71
N PRO A 190 4.83 -6.66 22.21
CA PRO A 190 6.20 -6.16 22.29
C PRO A 190 7.07 -7.13 23.11
N PRO A 191 8.35 -7.32 22.74
CA PRO A 191 9.26 -8.26 23.43
C PRO A 191 9.36 -8.04 24.95
N SER A 192 9.04 -6.83 25.43
CA SER A 192 8.99 -6.47 26.86
C SER A 192 7.90 -7.19 27.66
N LEU A 193 6.89 -7.78 27.01
CA LEU A 193 5.80 -8.54 27.67
C LEU A 193 6.07 -10.06 27.69
N TRP A 194 7.22 -10.51 27.18
CA TRP A 194 7.58 -11.94 27.15
C TRP A 194 8.39 -12.40 28.37
N ALA A 195 8.76 -11.47 29.26
CA ALA A 195 9.57 -11.76 30.44
C ALA A 195 8.78 -11.56 31.74
N HIS A 196 7.89 -12.50 32.07
CA HIS A 196 7.41 -12.75 33.43
C HIS A 196 7.04 -14.23 33.60
#